data_AF-A0A1V5WW19-F1
#
_entry.id   AF-A0A1V5WW19-F1
#
_cell.length_a   1.000
_cell.length_b   1.000
_cell.length_c   1.000
_cell.angle_alpha   90.00
_cell.angle_beta   90.00
_cell.angle_gamma   90.00
#
_symmetry.space_group_name_H-M   'P 1'
#
loop_
_entity.id
_entity.type
_entity.pdbx_description
1 polymer ?
#
loop_
_entity_poly.entity_id
_entity_poly.type
_entity_poly.pdbx_seq_one_letter_code
_entity_poly.pdbx_strand_id
1 'polypeptide(L)' 'MIQSVDERLRREAKLYRFRFTCECCAWFDGENCSHTYPNEDHKKIDLDQVDHVVFCKEFELA' A
#
# COMPACT_ATOMS: atom_id res chain seq x y z
N MET A 1 0.33 -8.58 -4.84
CA MET A 1 -0.46 -9.41 -3.91
C MET A 1 -1.72 -8.64 -3.55
N ILE A 2 -2.89 -9.29 -3.50
CA ILE A 2 -4.13 -8.66 -3.03
C ILE A 2 -4.38 -9.12 -1.60
N GLN A 3 -4.54 -8.19 -0.67
CA GLN A 3 -4.77 -8.46 0.75
C GLN A 3 -6.11 -7.88 1.18
N SER A 4 -6.96 -8.70 1.80
CA SER A 4 -8.23 -8.23 2.36
C SER A 4 -8.01 -7.31 3.56
N VAL A 5 -8.84 -6.29 3.68
CA VAL A 5 -8.83 -5.32 4.79
C VAL A 5 -9.92 -5.68 5.80
N ASP A 6 -9.51 -6.39 6.83
CA ASP A 6 -10.36 -6.70 7.98
C ASP A 6 -10.16 -5.70 9.13
N GLU A 7 -10.96 -5.84 10.19
CA GLU A 7 -10.89 -4.98 11.37
C GLU A 7 -9.53 -5.08 12.08
N ARG A 8 -8.89 -6.25 12.03
CA ARG A 8 -7.56 -6.46 12.63
C ARG A 8 -6.52 -5.60 11.91
N LEU A 9 -6.48 -5.66 10.58
CA LEU A 9 -5.55 -4.87 9.76
C LEU A 9 -5.78 -3.37 9.96
N ARG A 10 -7.04 -2.91 9.99
CA ARG A 10 -7.35 -1.50 10.26
C ARG A 10 -6.81 -1.05 11.62
N ARG A 11 -7.01 -1.85 12.66
CA ARG A 11 -6.51 -1.56 14.01
C ARG A 11 -4.98 -1.52 14.06
N GLU A 12 -4.33 -2.54 13.49
CA GLU A 12 -2.87 -2.65 13.46
C GLU A 12 -2.22 -1.54 12.64
N ALA A 13 -2.81 -1.19 11.49
CA ALA A 13 -2.33 -0.09 10.66
C ALA A 13 -2.36 1.25 11.41
N LYS A 14 -3.41 1.51 12.21
CA LYS A 14 -3.50 2.69 13.07
C LYS A 14 -2.46 2.65 14.19
N LEU A 15 -2.31 1.51 14.87
CA LEU A 15 -1.39 1.34 15.99
C LEU A 15 0.08 1.50 15.57
N TYR A 16 0.46 0.87 14.46
CA TYR A 16 1.83 0.84 13.96
C TYR A 16 2.13 1.89 12.89
N ARG A 17 1.15 2.77 12.58
CA ARG A 17 1.24 3.81 11.54
C ARG A 17 1.73 3.23 10.20
N PHE A 18 1.11 2.14 9.77
CA PHE A 18 1.53 1.41 8.59
C PHE A 18 1.50 2.28 7.33
N ARG A 19 2.64 2.39 6.64
CA ARG A 19 2.81 3.15 5.41
C ARG A 19 3.01 2.17 4.26
N PHE A 20 2.06 2.09 3.34
CA PHE A 20 2.03 1.07 2.31
C PHE A 20 1.65 1.58 0.92
N THR A 21 1.33 2.86 0.79
CA THR A 21 1.03 3.47 -0.52
C THR A 21 2.32 3.85 -1.24
N CYS A 22 2.27 3.96 -2.57
CA CYS A 22 3.46 4.28 -3.35
C CYS A 22 4.10 5.61 -2.95
N GLU A 23 3.33 6.62 -2.54
CA GLU A 23 3.84 7.92 -2.10
C GLU A 23 4.69 7.83 -0.83
N CYS A 24 4.58 6.72 -0.09
CA CYS A 24 5.38 6.45 1.09
C CYS A 24 6.51 5.43 0.82
N CYS A 25 6.66 4.96 -0.42
CA CYS A 25 7.66 3.97 -0.80
C CYS A 25 9.05 4.61 -0.99
N ALA A 26 10.11 3.92 -0.57
CA ALA A 26 11.49 4.37 -0.76
C ALA A 26 11.91 4.48 -2.23
N TRP A 27 11.22 3.76 -3.12
CA TRP A 27 11.49 3.72 -4.56
C TRP A 27 10.66 4.72 -5.37
N PHE A 28 9.83 5.53 -4.72
CA PHE A 28 9.03 6.55 -5.38
C PHE A 28 9.85 7.81 -5.63
N ASP A 29 9.96 8.21 -6.89
CA ASP A 29 10.76 9.35 -7.33
C ASP A 29 10.01 10.70 -7.32
N GLY A 30 8.72 10.68 -6.97
CA GLY A 30 7.82 11.83 -6.99
C GLY A 30 6.72 11.73 -8.03
N GLU A 31 6.92 10.94 -9.09
CA GLU A 31 5.92 10.66 -10.13
C GLU A 31 5.61 9.16 -10.20
N ASN A 32 6.64 8.33 -10.16
CA ASN A 32 6.54 6.89 -10.32
C ASN A 32 7.70 6.13 -9.65
N CYS A 33 7.76 4.82 -9.82
CA CYS A 33 8.93 3.99 -9.47
C CYS A 33 9.46 3.26 -10.71
N SER A 34 10.54 2.50 -10.56
CA SER A 34 11.14 1.66 -11.62
C SER A 34 10.16 0.68 -12.28
N HIS A 35 9.09 0.32 -11.57
CA HIS A 35 8.02 -0.55 -12.06
C HIS A 35 6.83 0.20 -12.66
N THR A 36 6.98 1.51 -12.87
CA THR A 36 5.96 2.41 -13.42
C THR A 36 4.69 2.55 -12.55
N TYR A 37 4.77 2.19 -11.27
CA TYR A 37 3.74 2.48 -10.27
C TYR A 37 3.89 3.92 -9.74
N PRO A 38 2.83 4.55 -9.20
CA PRO A 38 1.49 3.98 -8.95
C PRO A 38 0.55 3.99 -10.15
N ASN A 39 -0.29 2.96 -10.26
CA ASN A 39 -1.60 3.08 -10.92
C ASN A 39 -2.64 3.58 -9.89
N GLU A 40 -3.89 3.82 -10.29
CA GLU A 40 -4.93 4.33 -9.38
C GLU A 40 -5.18 3.42 -8.17
N ASP A 41 -4.93 2.11 -8.28
CA ASP A 41 -5.11 1.15 -7.19
C ASP A 41 -4.08 1.32 -6.05
N HIS A 42 -2.97 2.03 -6.28
CA HIS A 42 -1.89 2.20 -5.29
C HIS A 42 -1.80 3.61 -4.70
N LYS A 43 -2.58 4.56 -5.23
CA LYS A 43 -2.55 5.97 -4.77
C LYS A 43 -3.49 6.18 -3.60
N LYS A 44 -3.01 6.86 -2.56
CA LYS A 44 -3.82 7.45 -1.48
C LYS A 44 -4.91 6.53 -0.89
N ILE A 45 -4.61 5.24 -0.73
CA ILE A 45 -5.57 4.28 -0.18
C ILE A 45 -5.88 4.63 1.28
N ASP A 46 -7.16 4.80 1.59
CA ASP A 46 -7.67 4.84 2.95
C ASP A 46 -8.19 3.45 3.35
N LEU A 47 -7.52 2.81 4.32
CA LEU A 47 -7.90 1.48 4.83
C LEU A 47 -9.29 1.46 5.47
N ASP A 48 -9.81 2.60 5.92
CA ASP A 48 -11.18 2.67 6.46
C ASP A 48 -12.24 2.68 5.34
N GLN A 49 -11.85 2.87 4.08
CA GLN A 49 -12.76 3.01 2.92
C GLN A 49 -12.66 1.88 1.89
N VAL A 50 -11.71 0.95 2.05
CA VAL A 50 -11.50 -0.15 1.09
C VAL A 50 -11.63 -1.51 1.75
N ASP A 51 -12.04 -2.51 0.95
CA ASP A 51 -12.15 -3.90 1.36
C ASP A 51 -10.90 -4.72 1.05
N HIS A 52 -10.05 -4.23 0.15
CA HIS A 52 -8.80 -4.87 -0.22
C HIS A 52 -7.74 -3.81 -0.57
N VAL A 53 -6.48 -4.18 -0.38
CA VAL A 53 -5.33 -3.42 -0.87
C VAL A 53 -4.51 -4.26 -1.82
N VAL A 54 -3.93 -3.60 -2.82
CA VAL A 54 -3.05 -4.22 -3.81
C VAL A 54 -1.63 -3.78 -3.50
N PHE A 55 -0.76 -4.76 -3.24
CA PHE A 55 0.68 -4.55 -3.09
C PHE A 55 1.39 -4.84 -4.41
N CYS A 56 2.35 -3.99 -4.78
CA CYS A 56 3.32 -4.32 -5.81
C CYS A 56 4.14 -5.55 -5.35
N LYS A 57 4.41 -6.45 -6.28
CA LYS A 57 4.92 -7.80 -6.01
C LYS A 57 6.38 -7.84 -5.50
N GLU A 58 7.03 -6.69 -5.32
CA GLU A 58 8.41 -6.58 -4.85
C GLU A 58 8.58 -6.68 -3.33
N PHE A 59 7.51 -6.55 -2.54
CA PHE A 59 7.57 -6.79 -1.10
C PHE A 59 7.55 -8.29 -0.72
N GLU A 60 7.40 -9.19 -1.71
CA GLU A 60 7.61 -10.62 -1.51
C GLU A 60 9.13 -10.91 -1.55
N LEU A 61 9.71 -11.03 -0.35
CA LEU A 61 11.02 -11.65 -0.03
C LEU A 61 12.24 -10.73 0.06
N ALA A 62 12.54 -10.31 1.29
CA ALA A 62 13.88 -10.43 1.85
C ALA A 62 13.79 -11.26 3.14
#